data_AF-A0A365ZMS6-F1
#
_entry.id   AF-A0A365ZMS6-F1
#
_cell.length_a   1.000
_cell.length_b   1.000
_cell.length_c   1.000
_cell.angle_alpha   90.00
_cell.angle_beta   90.00
_cell.angle_gamma   90.00
#
_symmetry.space_group_name_H-M   'P 1'
#
loop_
_entity.id
_entity.type
_entity.pdbx_description
1 polymer ?
#
loop_
_entity_poly.entity_id
_entity_poly.type
_entity_poly.pdbx_seq_one_letter_code
_entity_poly.pdbx_strand_id
1 'polypeptide(L)'
;MSAALLALLVLAPSAACALAEGGPSTGELRARATSAATEEDRAGAERRVRDEIARVAQRLPGLRPYGVVTTDSCVRGPGYDWKAQGDSGREMTCSVNATAYYGWDEDIPALLDAVAAAFPERAEAAAREARVWERLLANGGPSAPSLVTGLAWDIPGEGLAEPRPCPEESDHMVYARCSVEPASGPVPLDEIRRAHRLVVTWSEGAGYLAVGGPDATG
;
A
#
# COMPACT_ATOMS: atom_id res chain seq x y z
N MET A 1 -56.67 51.49 -21.81
CA MET A 1 -57.17 50.33 -22.59
C MET A 1 -55.92 49.59 -23.06
N SER A 2 -55.50 48.53 -22.33
CA SER A 2 -55.73 47.11 -22.72
C SER A 2 -54.97 46.77 -24.01
N ALA A 3 -54.14 45.73 -24.18
CA ALA A 3 -53.80 44.51 -23.46
C ALA A 3 -52.50 43.96 -24.14
N ALA A 4 -51.50 43.47 -23.41
CA ALA A 4 -51.19 42.05 -23.15
C ALA A 4 -50.43 41.27 -24.25
N LEU A 5 -49.47 40.43 -23.79
CA LEU A 5 -48.92 39.19 -24.38
C LEU A 5 -47.95 39.34 -25.58
N LEU A 6 -46.84 38.62 -25.73
CA LEU A 6 -46.37 37.34 -25.20
C LEU A 6 -44.86 37.38 -24.93
N ALA A 7 -44.44 36.83 -23.78
CA ALA A 7 -43.07 36.40 -23.55
C ALA A 7 -42.81 35.08 -24.29
N LEU A 8 -41.92 35.08 -25.29
CA LEU A 8 -41.33 33.86 -25.81
C LEU A 8 -40.25 33.37 -24.84
N LEU A 9 -40.68 32.61 -23.82
CA LEU A 9 -39.79 31.67 -23.13
C LEU A 9 -39.53 30.50 -24.09
N VAL A 10 -38.40 30.55 -24.80
CA VAL A 10 -37.87 29.36 -25.45
C VAL A 10 -37.39 28.43 -24.35
N LEU A 11 -38.25 27.47 -23.99
CA LEU A 11 -37.90 26.28 -23.22
C LEU A 11 -36.82 25.53 -24.02
N ALA A 12 -35.56 25.80 -23.73
CA ALA A 12 -34.48 24.89 -24.11
C ALA A 12 -34.77 23.57 -23.38
N PRO A 13 -35.02 22.46 -24.11
CA PRO A 13 -35.26 21.18 -23.46
C PRO A 13 -33.99 20.82 -22.71
N SER A 14 -34.10 20.74 -21.40
CA SER A 14 -33.12 20.21 -20.47
C SER A 14 -32.88 18.73 -20.79
N ALA A 15 -32.06 18.47 -21.81
CA ALA A 15 -31.48 17.15 -22.11
C ALA A 15 -30.36 16.78 -21.12
N ALA A 16 -30.52 17.14 -19.85
CA ALA A 16 -29.54 16.98 -18.79
C ALA A 16 -29.92 15.90 -17.76
N CYS A 17 -30.83 15.00 -18.11
CA CYS A 17 -31.28 13.92 -17.21
C CYS A 17 -31.38 12.58 -17.96
N ALA A 18 -30.30 12.13 -18.59
CA ALA A 18 -30.21 10.77 -19.16
C ALA A 18 -28.77 10.23 -19.29
N LEU A 19 -27.77 10.88 -18.67
CA LEU A 19 -26.38 10.44 -18.58
C LEU A 19 -26.02 10.49 -17.09
N ALA A 20 -25.58 9.45 -16.39
CA ALA A 20 -25.37 8.06 -16.70
C ALA A 20 -25.45 7.32 -15.35
N GLU A 21 -26.22 6.24 -15.25
CA GLU A 21 -26.28 5.40 -14.03
C GLU A 21 -25.00 4.55 -13.82
N GLY A 22 -23.93 4.82 -14.57
CA GLY A 22 -22.67 4.10 -14.49
C GLY A 22 -21.52 5.05 -14.13
N GLY A 23 -20.76 4.72 -13.08
CA GLY A 23 -19.47 5.36 -12.82
C GLY A 23 -18.48 5.16 -13.99
N PRO A 24 -17.27 5.74 -13.91
CA PRO A 24 -16.28 5.67 -14.96
C PRO A 24 -15.99 4.24 -15.41
N SER A 25 -15.96 4.07 -16.71
CA SER A 25 -15.52 2.84 -17.36
C SER A 25 -14.09 2.48 -16.98
N THR A 26 -13.70 1.22 -17.16
CA THR A 26 -12.32 0.78 -16.88
C THR A 26 -11.30 1.54 -17.73
N GLY A 27 -11.68 1.90 -18.96
CA GLY A 27 -10.85 2.70 -19.86
C GLY A 27 -10.61 4.12 -19.33
N GLU A 28 -11.65 4.78 -18.81
CA GLU A 28 -11.52 6.12 -18.20
C GLU A 28 -10.69 6.09 -16.92
N LEU A 29 -10.89 5.09 -16.05
CA LEU A 29 -10.08 4.91 -14.85
C LEU A 29 -8.61 4.66 -15.20
N ARG A 30 -8.33 3.84 -16.21
CA ARG A 30 -6.97 3.60 -16.70
C ARG A 30 -6.35 4.86 -17.28
N ALA A 31 -7.08 5.62 -18.09
CA ALA A 31 -6.60 6.88 -18.64
C ALA A 31 -6.23 7.90 -17.55
N ARG A 32 -7.00 7.95 -16.45
CA ARG A 32 -6.65 8.75 -15.27
C ARG A 32 -5.40 8.21 -14.58
N ALA A 33 -5.34 6.91 -14.31
CA ALA A 33 -4.21 6.25 -13.66
C ALA A 33 -2.87 6.43 -14.41
N THR A 34 -2.91 6.61 -15.72
CA THR A 34 -1.72 6.81 -16.57
C THR A 34 -1.57 8.25 -17.08
N SER A 35 -2.30 9.21 -16.50
CA SER A 35 -2.19 10.61 -16.88
C SER A 35 -0.85 11.21 -16.44
N ALA A 36 -0.39 12.26 -17.12
CA ALA A 36 0.87 12.94 -16.76
C ALA A 36 0.86 13.49 -15.33
N ALA A 37 -0.27 14.05 -14.88
CA ALA A 37 -0.42 14.53 -13.50
C ALA A 37 -0.30 13.37 -12.49
N THR A 38 -0.96 12.25 -12.77
CA THR A 38 -0.87 11.05 -11.92
C THR A 38 0.53 10.42 -11.91
N GLU A 39 1.29 10.52 -13.02
CA GLU A 39 2.69 10.08 -13.05
C GLU A 39 3.55 10.91 -12.08
N GLU A 40 3.34 12.22 -12.01
CA GLU A 40 4.06 13.09 -11.07
C GLU A 40 3.73 12.73 -9.61
N ASP A 41 2.45 12.54 -9.30
CA ASP A 41 1.98 12.12 -7.97
C ASP A 41 2.54 10.75 -7.58
N ARG A 42 2.53 9.78 -8.52
CA ARG A 42 3.14 8.46 -8.34
C ARG A 42 4.63 8.59 -8.05
N ALA A 43 5.37 9.34 -8.86
CA ALA A 43 6.80 9.54 -8.65
C ALA A 43 7.09 10.17 -7.28
N GLY A 44 6.23 11.09 -6.82
CA GLY A 44 6.28 11.63 -5.47
C GLY A 44 6.06 10.57 -4.38
N ALA A 45 5.08 9.69 -4.54
CA ALA A 45 4.83 8.58 -3.62
C ALA A 45 5.96 7.55 -3.61
N GLU A 46 6.49 7.17 -4.77
CA GLU A 46 7.64 6.27 -4.88
C GLU A 46 8.86 6.83 -4.15
N ARG A 47 9.17 8.12 -4.33
CA ARG A 47 10.28 8.76 -3.61
C ARG A 47 10.09 8.71 -2.11
N ARG A 48 8.89 9.07 -1.61
CA ARG A 48 8.59 8.99 -0.16
C ARG A 48 8.82 7.58 0.36
N VAL A 49 8.25 6.57 -0.27
CA VAL A 49 8.40 5.17 0.17
C VAL A 49 9.88 4.73 0.15
N ARG A 50 10.63 5.07 -0.91
CA ARG A 50 12.08 4.76 -0.97
C ARG A 50 12.89 5.48 0.10
N ASP A 51 12.59 6.75 0.38
CA ASP A 51 13.27 7.53 1.41
C ASP A 51 13.02 6.95 2.82
N GLU A 52 11.80 6.46 3.08
CA GLU A 52 11.45 5.77 4.32
C GLU A 52 12.26 4.48 4.49
N ILE A 53 12.31 3.63 3.46
CA ILE A 53 13.12 2.39 3.45
C ILE A 53 14.61 2.71 3.64
N ALA A 54 15.14 3.71 2.95
CA ALA A 54 16.53 4.13 3.10
C ALA A 54 16.84 4.63 4.52
N ARG A 55 15.91 5.37 5.14
CA ARG A 55 16.03 5.83 6.53
C ARG A 55 16.09 4.65 7.50
N VAL A 56 15.33 3.59 7.26
CA VAL A 56 15.36 2.36 8.07
C VAL A 56 16.72 1.70 8.00
N ALA A 57 17.23 1.45 6.80
CA ALA A 57 18.58 0.88 6.62
C ALA A 57 19.68 1.75 7.27
N GLN A 58 19.54 3.07 7.21
CA GLN A 58 20.50 4.00 7.81
C GLN A 58 20.49 3.97 9.35
N ARG A 59 19.29 3.91 9.96
CA ARG A 59 19.14 3.96 11.42
C ARG A 59 19.33 2.61 12.11
N LEU A 60 19.20 1.51 11.36
CA LEU A 60 19.37 0.15 11.86
C LEU A 60 20.57 -0.52 11.15
N PRO A 61 21.81 -0.16 11.50
CA PRO A 61 23.01 -0.62 10.78
C PRO A 61 23.27 -2.13 10.85
N GLY A 62 22.58 -2.85 11.75
CA GLY A 62 22.62 -4.32 11.81
C GLY A 62 21.77 -5.00 10.72
N LEU A 63 20.86 -4.29 10.06
CA LEU A 63 20.09 -4.83 8.94
C LEU A 63 20.96 -4.93 7.69
N ARG A 64 21.14 -6.14 7.17
CA ARG A 64 21.88 -6.40 5.91
C ARG A 64 20.92 -6.39 4.72
N PRO A 65 20.99 -5.42 3.80
CA PRO A 65 20.02 -5.31 2.71
C PRO A 65 20.24 -6.40 1.65
N TYR A 66 19.15 -7.04 1.22
CA TYR A 66 19.15 -8.05 0.14
C TYR A 66 18.35 -7.63 -1.08
N GLY A 67 17.30 -6.83 -0.89
CA GLY A 67 16.55 -6.26 -1.99
C GLY A 67 15.30 -5.53 -1.55
N VAL A 68 14.67 -4.87 -2.51
CA VAL A 68 13.41 -4.14 -2.34
C VAL A 68 12.49 -4.50 -3.49
N VAL A 69 11.26 -4.92 -3.17
CA VAL A 69 10.19 -5.09 -4.14
C VAL A 69 9.25 -3.92 -3.99
N THR A 70 9.11 -3.12 -5.05
CA THR A 70 8.16 -2.00 -5.09
C THR A 70 7.02 -2.37 -6.01
N THR A 71 5.79 -2.31 -5.50
CA THR A 71 4.55 -2.50 -6.25
C THR A 71 3.80 -1.19 -6.31
N ASP A 72 3.28 -0.88 -7.48
CA ASP A 72 2.42 0.25 -7.73
C ASP A 72 1.12 -0.29 -8.32
N SER A 73 -0.01 -0.01 -7.69
CA SER A 73 -1.28 -0.52 -8.17
C SER A 73 -2.39 0.51 -8.04
N CYS A 74 -3.27 0.52 -9.04
CA CYS A 74 -4.56 1.17 -9.00
C CYS A 74 -5.62 0.09 -9.00
N VAL A 75 -6.36 0.01 -7.90
CA VAL A 75 -7.46 -0.93 -7.74
C VAL A 75 -8.76 -0.18 -7.83
N ARG A 76 -9.71 -0.76 -8.56
CA ARG A 76 -11.09 -0.31 -8.56
C ARG A 76 -11.66 -0.53 -7.17
N GLY A 77 -12.41 0.44 -6.66
CA GLY A 77 -13.21 0.23 -5.45
C GLY A 77 -14.24 -0.87 -5.68
N PRO A 78 -14.87 -1.40 -4.61
CA PRO A 78 -15.97 -2.36 -4.76
C PRO A 78 -17.10 -1.73 -5.59
N GLY A 79 -17.20 -2.12 -6.86
CA GLY A 79 -18.18 -1.57 -7.80
C GLY A 79 -19.58 -2.16 -7.61
N TYR A 80 -20.57 -1.38 -8.05
CA TYR A 80 -22.03 -1.61 -8.12
C TYR A 80 -22.88 -1.48 -6.85
N ASP A 81 -22.33 -1.61 -5.64
CA ASP A 81 -23.11 -1.35 -4.42
C ASP A 81 -22.39 -0.45 -3.41
N TRP A 82 -21.79 0.63 -3.92
CA TRP A 82 -21.20 1.68 -3.09
C TRP A 82 -22.23 2.36 -2.17
N LYS A 83 -23.53 2.16 -2.41
CA LYS A 83 -24.63 2.59 -1.53
C LYS A 83 -24.89 1.62 -0.37
N ALA A 84 -24.71 0.30 -0.54
CA ALA A 84 -24.84 -0.66 0.58
C ALA A 84 -23.56 -0.82 1.40
N GLN A 85 -22.40 -0.49 0.84
CA GLN A 85 -21.15 -0.48 1.60
C GLN A 85 -20.85 0.93 2.06
N GLY A 86 -21.30 1.25 3.27
CA GLY A 86 -20.94 2.49 3.96
C GLY A 86 -19.42 2.74 3.88
N ASP A 87 -19.08 3.95 3.47
CA ASP A 87 -17.80 4.63 3.73
C ASP A 87 -16.58 4.47 2.83
N SER A 88 -16.66 3.98 1.59
CA SER A 88 -15.53 4.24 0.67
C SER A 88 -15.79 5.31 -0.39
N GLY A 89 -16.97 5.37 -1.02
CA GLY A 89 -17.33 6.39 -2.03
C GLY A 89 -16.31 6.57 -3.17
N ARG A 90 -15.34 5.66 -3.31
CA ARG A 90 -14.18 5.77 -4.19
C ARG A 90 -14.29 4.72 -5.27
N GLU A 91 -14.21 5.19 -6.50
CA GLU A 91 -14.28 4.35 -7.70
C GLU A 91 -12.92 3.71 -8.00
N MET A 92 -11.82 4.35 -7.60
CA MET A 92 -10.47 3.83 -7.73
C MET A 92 -9.54 4.43 -6.67
N THR A 93 -8.63 3.63 -6.13
CA THR A 93 -7.49 4.10 -5.33
C THR A 93 -6.19 3.57 -5.90
N CYS A 94 -5.18 4.43 -5.92
CA CYS A 94 -3.84 4.05 -6.31
C CYS A 94 -2.84 4.27 -5.18
N SER A 95 -1.92 3.31 -5.03
CA SER A 95 -0.86 3.37 -4.04
C SER A 95 0.41 2.68 -4.53
N VAL A 96 1.53 3.15 -4.00
CA VAL A 96 2.82 2.50 -4.08
C VAL A 96 3.09 1.83 -2.75
N ASN A 97 3.56 0.59 -2.76
CA ASN A 97 4.04 -0.13 -1.58
C ASN A 97 5.42 -0.71 -1.89
N ALA A 98 6.38 -0.53 -1.00
CA ALA A 98 7.69 -1.19 -1.10
C ALA A 98 7.93 -2.07 0.12
N THR A 99 8.42 -3.28 -0.12
CA THR A 99 8.89 -4.21 0.90
C THR A 99 10.37 -4.42 0.71
N ALA A 100 11.16 -4.01 1.69
CA ALA A 100 12.59 -4.27 1.76
C ALA A 100 12.86 -5.54 2.57
N TYR A 101 13.82 -6.34 2.09
CA TYR A 101 14.22 -7.61 2.68
C TYR A 101 15.64 -7.47 3.25
N TYR A 102 15.80 -7.91 4.50
CA TYR A 102 17.02 -7.80 5.26
C TYR A 102 17.39 -9.10 5.94
N GLY A 103 18.69 -9.32 6.10
CA GLY A 103 19.24 -10.26 7.07
C GLY A 103 19.54 -9.58 8.40
N TRP A 104 19.38 -10.31 9.50
CA TRP A 104 19.71 -9.86 10.85
C TRP A 104 20.32 -11.01 11.67
N ASP A 105 21.40 -10.73 12.40
CA ASP A 105 22.22 -11.76 13.05
C ASP A 105 21.91 -11.98 14.54
N GLU A 106 21.21 -11.05 15.18
CA GLU A 106 20.80 -11.16 16.58
C GLU A 106 19.40 -11.78 16.70
N ASP A 107 18.90 -11.94 17.92
CA ASP A 107 17.54 -12.44 18.13
C ASP A 107 16.49 -11.33 18.00
N ILE A 108 15.21 -11.74 18.10
CA ILE A 108 14.06 -10.83 17.96
C ILE A 108 14.00 -9.78 19.07
N PRO A 109 14.24 -10.09 20.36
CA PRO A 109 14.38 -9.07 21.39
C PRO A 109 15.42 -8.00 21.04
N ALA A 110 16.61 -8.39 20.59
CA ALA A 110 17.64 -7.44 20.16
C ALA A 110 17.20 -6.58 18.97
N LEU A 111 16.51 -7.17 17.98
CA LEU A 111 15.91 -6.42 16.86
C LEU A 111 14.91 -5.37 17.36
N LEU A 112 14.01 -5.76 18.28
CA LEU A 112 12.97 -4.87 18.79
C LEU A 112 13.55 -3.73 19.64
N ASP A 113 14.58 -4.00 20.44
CA ASP A 113 15.31 -2.97 21.19
C ASP A 113 15.99 -1.98 20.24
N ALA A 114 16.64 -2.48 19.17
CA ALA A 114 17.24 -1.63 18.14
C ALA A 114 16.19 -0.75 17.44
N VAL A 115 15.03 -1.32 17.10
CA VAL A 115 13.91 -0.57 16.51
C VAL A 115 13.41 0.51 17.46
N ALA A 116 13.22 0.20 18.75
CA ALA A 116 12.77 1.17 19.75
C ALA A 116 13.75 2.33 19.91
N ALA A 117 15.05 2.05 19.87
CA ALA A 117 16.10 3.07 19.95
C ALA A 117 16.16 3.96 18.69
N ALA A 118 16.03 3.36 17.50
CA ALA A 118 16.10 4.06 16.21
C ALA A 118 14.81 4.86 15.87
N PHE A 119 13.67 4.39 16.36
CA PHE A 119 12.33 4.92 16.09
C PHE A 119 11.55 5.07 17.41
N PRO A 120 11.80 6.15 18.17
CA PRO A 120 11.14 6.38 19.46
C PRO A 120 9.61 6.36 19.38
N GLU A 121 9.04 6.77 18.25
CA GLU A 121 7.59 6.71 17.98
C GLU A 121 7.05 5.27 17.88
N ARG A 122 7.91 4.27 17.66
CA ARG A 122 7.58 2.84 17.61
C ARG A 122 7.98 2.09 18.88
N ALA A 123 8.62 2.74 19.84
CA ALA A 123 9.18 2.10 21.04
C ALA A 123 8.12 1.37 21.87
N GLU A 124 6.92 1.94 22.02
CA GLU A 124 5.85 1.28 22.78
C GLU A 124 5.37 -0.01 22.08
N ALA A 125 5.22 0.03 20.76
CA ALA A 125 4.85 -1.14 19.97
C ALA A 125 5.92 -2.23 20.05
N ALA A 126 7.20 -1.86 19.89
CA ALA A 126 8.32 -2.78 20.02
C ALA A 126 8.40 -3.42 21.42
N ALA A 127 8.18 -2.64 22.48
CA ALA A 127 8.18 -3.17 23.84
C ALA A 127 6.99 -4.12 24.10
N ARG A 128 5.80 -3.82 23.55
CA ARG A 128 4.65 -4.75 23.63
C ARG A 128 4.94 -6.05 22.90
N GLU A 129 5.51 -5.96 21.70
CA GLU A 129 5.92 -7.09 20.89
C GLU A 129 6.93 -7.98 21.61
N ALA A 130 7.96 -7.39 22.23
CA ALA A 130 8.97 -8.15 22.98
C ALA A 130 8.33 -8.98 24.11
N ARG A 131 7.38 -8.40 24.85
CA ARG A 131 6.61 -9.13 25.90
C ARG A 131 5.71 -10.22 25.33
N VAL A 132 5.16 -10.02 24.14
CA VAL A 132 4.38 -11.04 23.43
C VAL A 132 5.30 -12.19 23.02
N TRP A 133 6.45 -11.87 22.45
CA TRP A 133 7.46 -12.83 22.02
C TRP A 133 7.95 -13.74 23.16
N GLU A 134 8.29 -13.16 24.31
CA GLU A 134 8.69 -13.93 25.51
C GLU A 134 7.61 -14.95 25.93
N ARG A 135 6.33 -14.54 25.89
CA ARG A 135 5.20 -15.44 26.21
C ARG A 135 5.00 -16.51 25.16
N LEU A 136 5.22 -16.21 23.88
CA LEU A 136 5.04 -17.16 22.79
C LEU A 136 6.14 -18.23 22.80
N LEU A 137 7.38 -17.86 23.10
CA LEU A 137 8.46 -18.82 23.34
C LEU A 137 8.11 -19.81 24.47
N ALA A 138 7.40 -19.35 25.50
CA ALA A 138 6.95 -20.20 26.60
C ALA A 138 5.78 -21.13 26.24
N ASN A 139 5.01 -20.85 25.18
CA ASN A 139 3.72 -21.52 24.89
C ASN A 139 3.67 -22.25 23.53
N GLY A 140 4.81 -22.50 22.88
CA GLY A 140 4.86 -23.29 21.64
C GLY A 140 4.92 -22.49 20.34
N GLY A 141 5.26 -21.20 20.41
CA GLY A 141 5.72 -20.42 19.27
C GLY A 141 4.71 -19.37 18.76
N PRO A 142 5.19 -18.45 17.91
CA PRO A 142 4.40 -17.33 17.40
C PRO A 142 3.47 -17.75 16.26
N SER A 143 2.30 -17.12 16.19
CA SER A 143 1.33 -17.28 15.09
C SER A 143 0.72 -15.95 14.64
N ALA A 144 1.29 -14.82 15.10
CA ALA A 144 0.72 -13.49 14.88
C ALA A 144 1.69 -12.59 14.12
N PRO A 145 1.17 -11.67 13.28
CA PRO A 145 1.98 -10.63 12.66
C PRO A 145 2.53 -9.67 13.73
N SER A 146 3.66 -9.02 13.42
CA SER A 146 4.29 -8.02 14.29
C SER A 146 3.32 -6.89 14.66
N LEU A 147 3.38 -6.44 15.91
CA LEU A 147 2.70 -5.22 16.36
C LEU A 147 3.43 -3.93 15.93
N VAL A 148 4.63 -4.02 15.37
CA VAL A 148 5.36 -2.87 14.82
C VAL A 148 4.98 -2.69 13.35
N THR A 149 4.28 -1.61 13.03
CA THR A 149 3.78 -1.35 11.67
C THR A 149 4.88 -1.47 10.61
N GLY A 150 4.62 -2.24 9.56
CA GLY A 150 5.55 -2.43 8.45
C GLY A 150 6.68 -3.43 8.72
N LEU A 151 7.00 -3.73 9.98
CA LEU A 151 8.03 -4.72 10.33
C LEU A 151 7.43 -6.13 10.32
N ALA A 152 8.13 -7.10 9.74
CA ALA A 152 7.84 -8.51 9.93
C ALA A 152 9.14 -9.33 9.89
N TRP A 153 9.13 -10.56 10.41
CA TRP A 153 10.28 -11.44 10.42
C TRP A 153 9.86 -12.90 10.29
N ASP A 154 10.82 -13.75 9.94
CA ASP A 154 10.61 -15.20 9.90
C ASP A 154 10.29 -15.76 11.29
N ILE A 155 9.24 -16.58 11.36
CA ILE A 155 8.87 -17.34 12.55
C ILE A 155 9.17 -18.83 12.29
N PRO A 156 9.69 -19.60 13.27
CA PRO A 156 9.83 -21.04 13.11
C PRO A 156 8.48 -21.71 12.78
N GLY A 157 8.40 -22.37 11.61
CA GLY A 157 7.20 -23.07 11.14
C GLY A 157 6.30 -22.26 10.20
N GLU A 158 6.35 -20.92 10.28
CA GLU A 158 5.70 -19.98 9.35
C GLU A 158 6.75 -18.98 8.84
N GLY A 159 7.38 -19.34 7.72
CA GLY A 159 8.31 -18.43 7.05
C GLY A 159 7.58 -17.27 6.38
N LEU A 160 8.26 -16.13 6.27
CA LEU A 160 7.86 -15.05 5.38
C LEU A 160 7.66 -15.62 3.97
N ALA A 161 6.62 -15.13 3.30
CA ALA A 161 6.37 -15.48 1.91
C ALA A 161 7.52 -14.98 1.03
N GLU A 162 7.93 -15.81 0.08
CA GLU A 162 8.94 -15.42 -0.91
C GLU A 162 8.53 -14.11 -1.61
N PRO A 163 9.50 -13.23 -1.93
CA PRO A 163 9.24 -12.00 -2.65
C PRO A 163 8.50 -12.30 -3.96
N ARG A 164 7.23 -11.87 -4.05
CA ARG A 164 6.43 -12.06 -5.26
C ARG A 164 6.75 -10.95 -6.26
N PRO A 165 7.22 -11.28 -7.47
CA PRO A 165 7.77 -10.29 -8.39
C PRO A 165 6.72 -9.54 -9.20
N CYS A 166 5.45 -9.47 -8.76
CA CYS A 166 4.39 -8.49 -9.10
C CYS A 166 3.02 -9.05 -8.65
N PRO A 167 2.01 -8.20 -8.42
CA PRO A 167 0.65 -8.69 -8.19
C PRO A 167 0.09 -9.36 -9.46
N GLU A 168 -0.62 -10.48 -9.29
CA GLU A 168 -1.33 -11.14 -10.38
C GLU A 168 -2.46 -10.23 -10.90
N GLU A 169 -2.71 -10.26 -12.21
CA GLU A 169 -3.85 -9.55 -12.78
C GLU A 169 -5.15 -10.05 -12.12
N SER A 170 -6.02 -9.12 -11.76
CA SER A 170 -7.34 -9.41 -11.18
C SER A 170 -8.39 -8.51 -11.81
N ASP A 171 -9.66 -8.90 -11.73
CA ASP A 171 -10.80 -8.14 -12.28
C ASP A 171 -10.95 -6.74 -11.68
N HIS A 172 -10.34 -6.50 -10.51
CA HIS A 172 -10.33 -5.21 -9.83
C HIS A 172 -9.08 -4.37 -10.16
N MET A 173 -8.10 -4.92 -10.86
CA MET A 173 -6.87 -4.21 -11.22
C MET A 173 -7.11 -3.29 -12.42
N VAL A 174 -6.99 -1.98 -12.22
CA VAL A 174 -7.05 -1.01 -13.32
C VAL A 174 -5.68 -0.82 -13.95
N TYR A 175 -4.65 -0.74 -13.11
CA TYR A 175 -3.27 -0.53 -13.50
C TYR A 175 -2.36 -1.16 -12.45
N ALA A 176 -1.25 -1.75 -12.88
CA ALA A 176 -0.21 -2.25 -11.98
C ALA A 176 1.16 -2.13 -12.62
N ARG A 177 2.16 -1.86 -11.79
CA ARG A 177 3.58 -1.95 -12.08
C ARG A 177 4.26 -2.59 -10.88
N CYS A 178 5.40 -3.23 -11.12
CA CYS A 178 6.32 -3.44 -10.03
C CYS A 178 7.76 -3.40 -10.54
N SER A 179 8.67 -3.17 -9.60
CA SER A 179 10.10 -3.14 -9.82
C SER A 179 10.79 -3.85 -8.68
N VAL A 180 11.88 -4.55 -9.00
CA VAL A 180 12.72 -5.22 -8.02
C VAL A 180 14.12 -4.62 -8.06
N GLU A 181 14.66 -4.35 -6.89
CA GLU A 181 16.02 -3.85 -6.69
C GLU A 181 16.79 -4.86 -5.82
N PRO A 182 17.97 -5.33 -6.23
CA PRO A 182 18.62 -5.08 -7.53
C PRO A 182 17.84 -5.71 -8.70
N ALA A 183 18.07 -5.18 -9.91
CA ALA A 183 17.39 -5.62 -11.13
C ALA A 183 17.67 -7.09 -11.53
N SER A 184 18.67 -7.73 -10.90
CA SER A 184 18.93 -9.17 -11.02
C SER A 184 17.81 -10.04 -10.43
N GLY A 185 16.81 -9.43 -9.77
CA GLY A 185 15.73 -10.12 -9.09
C GLY A 185 15.95 -10.20 -7.58
N PRO A 186 14.92 -10.59 -6.82
CA PRO A 186 15.02 -10.68 -5.38
C PRO A 186 15.85 -11.89 -4.99
N VAL A 187 16.68 -11.74 -3.95
CA VAL A 187 17.42 -12.88 -3.40
C VAL A 187 16.43 -13.82 -2.71
N PRO A 188 16.46 -15.15 -3.00
CA PRO A 188 15.57 -16.11 -2.35
C PRO A 188 15.73 -16.07 -0.83
N LEU A 189 14.63 -16.17 -0.07
CA LEU A 189 14.72 -16.04 1.39
C LEU A 189 15.57 -17.15 2.01
N ASP A 190 15.60 -18.35 1.42
CA ASP A 190 16.48 -19.45 1.85
C ASP A 190 17.97 -19.13 1.76
N GLU A 191 18.38 -18.20 0.88
CA GLU A 191 19.75 -17.72 0.87
C GLU A 191 20.02 -16.77 2.04
N ILE A 192 19.08 -15.88 2.34
CA ILE A 192 19.16 -14.98 3.50
C ILE A 192 19.19 -15.79 4.80
N ARG A 193 18.32 -16.79 4.95
CA ARG A 193 18.26 -17.73 6.10
C ARG A 193 19.55 -18.51 6.32
N ARG A 194 20.31 -18.80 5.24
CA ARG A 194 21.61 -19.48 5.35
C ARG A 194 22.72 -18.54 5.81
N ALA A 195 22.59 -17.25 5.53
CA ALA A 195 23.59 -16.24 5.86
C ALA A 195 23.33 -15.57 7.23
N HIS A 196 22.09 -15.53 7.68
CA HIS A 196 21.64 -14.75 8.84
C HIS A 196 20.74 -15.55 9.77
N ARG A 197 20.66 -15.09 11.02
CA ARG A 197 19.79 -15.70 12.03
C ARG A 197 18.31 -15.47 11.75
N LEU A 198 17.96 -14.27 11.28
CA LEU A 198 16.60 -13.87 10.95
C LEU A 198 16.55 -13.29 9.54
N VAL A 199 15.44 -13.55 8.85
CA VAL A 199 14.99 -12.73 7.73
C VAL A 199 14.00 -11.71 8.29
N VAL A 200 14.23 -10.44 7.95
CA VAL A 200 13.40 -9.31 8.38
C VAL A 200 12.89 -8.62 7.12
N THR A 201 11.63 -8.20 7.15
CA THR A 201 11.06 -7.33 6.13
C THR A 201 10.60 -6.03 6.74
N TRP A 202 10.70 -4.97 5.94
CA TRP A 202 10.11 -3.68 6.25
C TRP A 202 9.27 -3.21 5.07
N SER A 203 7.99 -2.98 5.31
CA SER A 203 7.02 -2.55 4.29
C SER A 203 6.53 -1.14 4.57
N GLU A 204 6.54 -0.30 3.54
CA GLU A 204 6.02 1.07 3.59
C GLU A 204 5.12 1.32 2.37
N GLY A 205 4.10 2.15 2.54
CA GLY A 205 3.11 2.41 1.51
C GLY A 205 2.66 3.86 1.47
N ALA A 206 2.34 4.36 0.28
CA ALA A 206 1.83 5.70 0.06
C ALA A 206 0.74 5.71 -1.02
N GLY A 207 -0.45 6.18 -0.66
CA GLY A 207 -1.49 6.52 -1.62
C GLY A 207 -1.13 7.79 -2.39
N TYR A 208 -1.51 7.86 -3.66
CA TYR A 208 -1.23 9.02 -4.51
C TYR A 208 -2.41 9.46 -5.38
N LEU A 209 -3.41 8.61 -5.58
CA LEU A 209 -4.64 8.98 -6.29
C LEU A 209 -5.84 8.31 -5.64
N ALA A 210 -6.91 9.07 -5.45
CA ALA A 210 -8.23 8.55 -5.13
C ALA A 210 -9.24 9.23 -6.05
N VAL A 211 -10.03 8.43 -6.76
CA VAL A 211 -11.14 8.91 -7.57
C VAL A 211 -12.41 8.72 -6.77
N GLY A 212 -13.02 9.82 -6.33
CA GLY A 212 -14.32 9.81 -5.67
C GLY A 212 -15.46 9.64 -6.69
N GLY A 213 -16.57 9.07 -6.24
CA GLY A 213 -17.82 9.05 -6.99
C GLY A 213 -18.42 10.45 -7.17
N PRO A 214 -19.38 10.61 -8.08
CA PRO A 214 -19.98 11.90 -8.45
C PRO A 214 -20.62 12.66 -7.27
N ASP A 215 -20.98 11.98 -6.18
CA ASP A 215 -21.63 12.57 -5.00
C ASP A 215 -20.65 12.84 -3.81
N ALA A 216 -19.34 12.60 -3.98
CA ALA A 216 -18.36 12.68 -2.89
C ALA A 216 -17.81 14.09 -2.58
N THR A 217 -18.44 15.15 -3.10
CA THR A 217 -18.10 16.55 -2.73
C THR A 217 -18.87 16.96 -1.48
N GLY A 218 -18.27 16.74 -0.31
CA GLY A 218 -18.60 17.41 0.94
C GLY A 218 -17.65 18.56 1.23
#